data_AF-A0A8S2XMD1-F1
#
_entry.id   AF-A0A8S2XMD1-F1
#
_cell.length_a   1.000
_cell.length_b   1.000
_cell.length_c   1.000
_cell.angle_alpha   90.00
_cell.angle_beta   90.00
_cell.angle_gamma   90.00
#
_symmetry.space_group_name_H-M   'P 1'
#
loop_
_entity.id
_entity.type
_entity.pdbx_description
1 polymer ?
#
loop_
_entity_poly.entity_id
_entity_poly.type
_entity_poly.pdbx_seq_one_letter_code
_entity_poly.pdbx_strand_id
1 'polypeptide(L)'
;LGINNTQMYENVMRLTCKQKVAFEVLSYHVIASEEDVLRIAHVQLPDPNQLRLYSWDFNDMVLTDDETILASVRMFTELDLIKKLQIPHDVICRWVLSVKKNYRPVIYHNWRHGFNVAQTMFAMLTTGGMNICMNDLERLGLLVACLSHDLDHRGTNNAFQAKVD
;
A
#
# COMPACT_ATOMS: atom_id res chain seq x y z
N LEU A 1 -18.21 -37.76 23.96
CA LEU A 1 -18.59 -36.83 22.88
C LEU A 1 -18.67 -35.38 23.40
N GLY A 2 -19.47 -35.06 24.43
CA GLY A 2 -19.56 -33.69 24.96
C GLY A 2 -18.25 -33.07 25.46
N ILE A 3 -17.49 -33.77 26.32
CA ILE A 3 -16.22 -33.28 26.87
C ILE A 3 -15.19 -33.00 25.77
N ASN A 4 -15.06 -33.91 24.79
CA ASN A 4 -14.12 -33.75 23.68
C ASN A 4 -14.48 -32.54 22.80
N ASN A 5 -15.77 -32.33 22.52
CA ASN A 5 -16.21 -31.14 21.79
C ASN A 5 -15.92 -29.86 22.57
N THR A 6 -16.19 -29.82 23.88
CA THR A 6 -15.89 -28.66 24.72
C THR A 6 -14.39 -28.34 24.71
N GLN A 7 -13.52 -29.34 24.85
CA GLN A 7 -12.06 -29.16 24.78
C GLN A 7 -11.58 -28.66 23.41
N MET A 8 -12.17 -29.17 22.31
CA MET A 8 -11.87 -28.67 20.97
C MET A 8 -12.27 -27.19 20.82
N TYR A 9 -13.48 -26.81 21.25
CA TYR A 9 -13.93 -25.42 21.19
C TYR A 9 -13.06 -24.50 22.06
N GLU A 10 -12.69 -24.93 23.27
CA GLU A 10 -11.81 -24.17 24.14
C GLU A 10 -10.42 -23.95 23.51
N ASN A 11 -9.87 -24.98 22.85
CA ASN A 11 -8.61 -24.85 22.11
C ASN A 11 -8.70 -23.88 20.94
N VAL A 12 -9.77 -23.95 20.14
CA VAL A 12 -10.02 -23.00 19.04
C VAL A 12 -10.11 -21.58 19.59
N MET A 13 -10.90 -21.36 20.65
CA MET A 13 -11.02 -20.04 21.28
C MET A 13 -9.67 -19.52 21.76
N ARG A 14 -8.86 -20.38 22.39
CA ARG A 14 -7.52 -20.01 22.84
C ARG A 14 -6.59 -19.64 21.69
N LEU A 15 -6.64 -20.37 20.57
CA LEU A 15 -5.87 -20.07 19.36
C LEU A 15 -6.33 -18.76 18.72
N THR A 16 -7.63 -18.51 18.64
CA THR A 16 -8.18 -17.23 18.16
C THR A 16 -7.71 -16.06 19.03
N CYS A 17 -7.73 -16.20 20.36
CA CYS A 17 -7.21 -15.17 21.26
C CYS A 17 -5.71 -14.92 21.04
N LYS A 18 -4.90 -15.97 20.91
CA LYS A 18 -3.46 -15.83 20.58
C LYS A 18 -3.24 -15.12 19.25
N GLN A 19 -4.03 -15.47 18.23
CA GLN A 19 -3.97 -14.84 16.92
C GLN A 19 -4.34 -13.36 16.97
N LYS A 20 -5.38 -12.98 17.74
CA LYS A 20 -5.76 -11.57 17.93
C LYS A 20 -4.63 -10.75 18.53
N VAL A 21 -4.04 -11.24 19.63
CA VAL A 21 -2.89 -10.57 20.28
C VAL A 21 -1.71 -10.44 19.31
N ALA A 22 -1.42 -11.48 18.54
CA ALA A 22 -0.36 -11.42 17.53
C ALA A 22 -0.64 -10.35 16.46
N PHE A 23 -1.88 -10.26 15.95
CA PHE A 23 -2.26 -9.23 14.99
C PHE A 23 -2.23 -7.82 15.58
N GLU A 24 -2.62 -7.63 16.83
CA GLU A 24 -2.51 -6.33 17.52
C GLU A 24 -1.06 -5.88 17.62
N VAL A 25 -0.16 -6.78 18.07
CA VAL A 25 1.28 -6.51 18.15
C VAL A 25 1.85 -6.20 16.76
N LEU A 26 1.48 -6.96 15.74
CA LEU A 26 1.89 -6.68 14.37
C LEU A 26 1.37 -5.32 13.89
N SER A 27 0.09 -5.02 14.12
CA SER A 27 -0.53 -3.76 13.71
C SER A 27 0.21 -2.55 14.28
N TYR A 28 0.63 -2.62 15.55
CA TYR A 28 1.41 -1.56 16.17
C TYR A 28 2.76 -1.33 15.46
N HIS A 29 3.44 -2.41 15.05
CA HIS A 29 4.75 -2.31 14.40
C HIS A 29 4.66 -1.99 12.91
N VAL A 30 3.55 -2.33 12.23
CA VAL A 30 3.39 -2.15 10.78
C VAL A 30 2.77 -0.79 10.41
N ILE A 31 2.09 -0.12 11.35
CA ILE A 31 1.50 1.21 11.12
C ILE A 31 2.57 2.30 11.20
N ALA A 32 2.44 3.34 10.37
CA ALA A 32 3.29 4.52 10.39
C ALA A 32 3.13 5.33 11.69
N SER A 33 4.20 6.00 12.14
CA SER A 33 4.15 6.83 13.35
C SER A 33 3.23 8.03 13.15
N GLU A 34 2.55 8.50 14.20
CA GLU A 34 1.72 9.70 14.10
C GLU A 34 2.53 10.95 13.70
N GLU A 35 3.79 11.02 14.15
CA GLU A 35 4.72 12.09 13.80
C GLU A 35 4.98 12.14 12.28
N ASP A 36 5.29 11.01 11.65
CA ASP A 36 5.51 10.93 10.21
C ASP A 36 4.25 11.28 9.43
N VAL A 37 3.09 10.83 9.91
CA VAL A 37 1.80 11.14 9.28
C VAL A 37 1.54 12.64 9.31
N LEU A 38 1.72 13.28 10.46
CA LEU A 38 1.54 14.73 10.58
C LEU A 38 2.54 15.47 9.69
N ARG A 39 3.81 15.05 9.67
CA ARG A 39 4.85 15.65 8.83
C ARG A 39 4.46 15.62 7.36
N ILE A 40 4.08 14.46 6.82
CA ILE A 40 3.69 14.30 5.41
C ILE A 40 2.37 15.00 5.11
N ALA A 41 1.37 14.91 6.00
CA ALA A 41 0.04 15.46 5.75
C ALA A 41 0.00 17.00 5.65
N HIS A 42 0.98 17.70 6.23
CA HIS A 42 1.08 19.16 6.17
C HIS A 42 1.97 19.67 5.03
N VAL A 43 2.72 18.79 4.36
CA VAL A 43 3.53 19.18 3.20
C VAL A 43 2.61 19.46 2.02
N GLN A 44 2.82 20.58 1.34
CA GLN A 44 2.13 20.87 0.10
C GLN A 44 2.52 19.83 -0.96
N LEU A 45 1.52 19.14 -1.51
CA LEU A 45 1.75 18.13 -2.53
C LEU A 45 2.44 18.76 -3.76
N PRO A 46 3.55 18.20 -4.26
CA PRO A 46 4.24 18.70 -5.45
C PRO A 46 3.34 18.65 -6.69
N ASP A 47 3.68 19.43 -7.71
CA ASP A 47 2.94 19.44 -8.97
C ASP A 47 3.15 18.11 -9.74
N PRO A 48 2.09 17.48 -10.29
CA PRO A 48 2.21 16.20 -10.97
C PRO A 48 3.06 16.26 -12.25
N ASN A 49 3.16 17.42 -12.92
CA ASN A 49 4.03 17.60 -14.09
C ASN A 49 5.50 17.73 -13.67
N GLN A 50 5.77 18.42 -12.56
CA GLN A 50 7.13 18.48 -11.98
C GLN A 50 7.62 17.08 -11.60
N LEU A 51 6.75 16.27 -10.99
CA LEU A 51 7.01 14.87 -10.69
C LEU A 51 6.99 13.96 -11.93
N ARG A 52 6.62 14.47 -13.11
CA ARG A 52 6.51 13.70 -14.36
C ARG A 52 5.58 12.47 -14.28
N LEU A 53 4.54 12.51 -13.45
CA LEU A 53 3.69 11.34 -13.17
C LEU A 53 2.90 10.84 -14.39
N TYR A 54 2.64 11.69 -15.37
CA TYR A 54 1.95 11.32 -16.61
C TYR A 54 2.88 10.68 -17.66
N SER A 55 4.21 10.74 -17.45
CA SER A 55 5.21 10.31 -18.41
C SER A 55 5.37 8.79 -18.38
N TRP A 56 5.44 8.17 -19.55
CA TRP A 56 5.82 6.76 -19.68
C TRP A 56 7.33 6.54 -19.46
N ASP A 57 8.15 7.55 -19.78
CA ASP A 57 9.58 7.58 -19.44
C ASP A 57 9.84 8.10 -18.01
N PHE A 58 8.94 7.79 -17.07
CA PHE A 58 9.10 8.17 -15.66
C PHE A 58 10.32 7.47 -15.06
N ASN A 59 11.03 8.17 -14.18
CA ASN A 59 12.23 7.66 -13.51
C ASN A 59 12.14 8.00 -12.03
N ASP A 60 11.95 7.00 -11.17
CA ASP A 60 11.84 7.22 -9.73
C ASP A 60 13.19 7.46 -9.05
N MET A 61 14.30 7.12 -9.70
CA MET A 61 15.65 7.19 -9.11
C MET A 61 16.08 8.62 -8.77
N VAL A 62 15.46 9.62 -9.39
CA VAL A 62 15.71 11.04 -9.10
C VAL A 62 14.90 11.54 -7.90
N LEU A 63 13.94 10.76 -7.41
CA LEU A 63 13.07 11.11 -6.30
C LEU A 63 13.59 10.50 -4.99
N THR A 64 13.52 11.29 -3.93
CA THR A 64 13.70 10.84 -2.55
C THR A 64 12.52 9.98 -2.10
N ASP A 65 12.73 9.29 -0.98
CA ASP A 65 11.71 8.44 -0.38
C ASP A 65 10.45 9.18 0.03
N ASP A 66 10.57 10.41 0.54
CA ASP A 66 9.43 11.28 0.85
C ASP A 66 8.73 11.77 -0.42
N GLU A 67 9.47 12.11 -1.47
CA GLU A 67 8.88 12.50 -2.76
C GLU A 67 8.07 11.36 -3.38
N THR A 68 8.50 10.10 -3.26
CA THR A 68 7.68 8.96 -3.72
C THR A 68 6.40 8.76 -2.89
N ILE A 69 6.42 9.08 -1.60
CA ILE A 69 5.21 9.07 -0.75
C ILE A 69 4.25 10.18 -1.19
N LEU A 70 4.76 11.40 -1.33
CA LEU A 70 3.97 12.57 -1.77
C LEU A 70 3.43 12.38 -3.19
N ALA A 71 4.22 11.82 -4.10
CA ALA A 71 3.79 11.41 -5.43
C ALA A 71 2.65 10.39 -5.38
N SER A 72 2.72 9.41 -4.47
CA SER A 72 1.64 8.45 -4.28
C SER A 72 0.35 9.12 -3.84
N VAL A 73 0.40 10.00 -2.83
CA VAL A 73 -0.78 10.78 -2.39
C VAL A 73 -1.28 11.70 -3.50
N ARG A 74 -0.38 12.30 -4.29
CA ARG A 74 -0.72 13.12 -5.46
C ARG A 74 -1.49 12.31 -6.49
N MET A 75 -1.14 11.06 -6.79
CA MET A 75 -1.90 10.23 -7.74
C MET A 75 -3.37 10.07 -7.34
N PHE A 76 -3.67 9.81 -6.06
CA PHE A 76 -5.04 9.72 -5.57
C PHE A 76 -5.78 11.07 -5.63
N THR A 77 -5.06 12.16 -5.34
CA THR A 77 -5.59 13.53 -5.39
C THR A 77 -5.93 13.93 -6.82
N GLU A 78 -5.07 13.60 -7.76
CA GLU A 78 -5.17 13.99 -9.17
C GLU A 78 -6.32 13.27 -9.89
N LEU A 79 -6.63 12.04 -9.47
CA LEU A 79 -7.83 11.32 -9.91
C LEU A 79 -9.12 11.76 -9.17
N ASP A 80 -9.03 12.78 -8.30
CA ASP A 80 -10.10 13.30 -7.45
C ASP A 80 -10.75 12.25 -6.51
N LEU A 81 -10.04 11.15 -6.23
CA LEU A 81 -10.58 10.01 -5.49
C LEU A 81 -10.79 10.35 -4.01
N ILE A 82 -9.86 11.09 -3.41
CA ILE A 82 -9.89 11.48 -2.00
C ILE A 82 -11.17 12.29 -1.71
N LYS A 83 -11.45 13.29 -2.57
CA LYS A 83 -12.62 14.17 -2.40
C LYS A 83 -13.92 13.42 -2.68
N LYS A 84 -14.01 12.70 -3.80
CA LYS A 84 -15.24 12.02 -4.22
C LYS A 84 -15.65 10.90 -3.25
N LEU A 85 -14.68 10.17 -2.72
CA LEU A 85 -14.90 9.07 -1.78
C LEU A 85 -14.82 9.52 -0.32
N GLN A 86 -14.67 10.83 -0.06
CA GLN A 86 -14.62 11.44 1.26
C GLN A 86 -13.57 10.81 2.18
N ILE A 87 -12.39 10.50 1.62
CA ILE A 87 -11.27 9.93 2.37
C ILE A 87 -10.57 11.08 3.11
N PRO A 88 -10.41 11.03 4.44
CA PRO A 88 -9.63 12.03 5.15
C PRO A 88 -8.17 12.03 4.69
N HIS A 89 -7.58 13.22 4.55
CA HIS A 89 -6.22 13.36 4.02
C HIS A 89 -5.17 12.66 4.90
N ASP A 90 -5.32 12.73 6.23
CA ASP A 90 -4.43 12.04 7.17
C ASP A 90 -4.51 10.51 7.02
N VAL A 91 -5.69 9.98 6.70
CA VAL A 91 -5.91 8.55 6.49
C VAL A 91 -5.15 8.05 5.25
N ILE A 92 -5.20 8.77 4.13
CA ILE A 92 -4.45 8.36 2.94
C ILE A 92 -2.94 8.51 3.14
N CYS A 93 -2.47 9.57 3.81
CA CYS A 93 -1.06 9.74 4.15
C CYS A 93 -0.55 8.60 5.05
N ARG A 94 -1.31 8.27 6.12
CA ARG A 94 -1.00 7.16 7.02
C ARG A 94 -0.98 5.83 6.29
N TRP A 95 -1.92 5.60 5.40
CA TRP A 95 -1.98 4.38 4.61
C TRP A 95 -0.75 4.23 3.69
N VAL A 96 -0.41 5.24 2.90
CA VAL A 96 0.79 5.20 2.01
C VAL A 96 2.08 5.00 2.82
N LEU A 97 2.25 5.72 3.92
CA LEU A 97 3.42 5.55 4.80
C LEU A 97 3.52 4.14 5.36
N SER A 98 2.38 3.58 5.79
CA SER A 98 2.33 2.21 6.32
C SER A 98 2.64 1.20 5.22
N VAL A 99 2.09 1.35 4.01
CA VAL A 99 2.40 0.49 2.86
C VAL A 99 3.91 0.48 2.59
N LYS A 100 4.53 1.67 2.46
CA LYS A 100 5.98 1.80 2.28
C LYS A 100 6.77 1.07 3.37
N LYS A 101 6.41 1.29 4.64
CA LYS A 101 7.07 0.67 5.81
C LYS A 101 7.06 -0.86 5.76
N ASN A 102 6.05 -1.45 5.11
CA ASN A 102 5.88 -2.90 5.01
C ASN A 102 6.48 -3.54 3.75
N TYR A 103 7.11 -2.75 2.88
CA TYR A 103 8.02 -3.30 1.88
C TYR A 103 9.35 -3.64 2.52
N ARG A 104 9.84 -4.85 2.25
CA ARG A 104 11.15 -5.29 2.75
C ARG A 104 12.28 -4.67 1.92
N PRO A 105 13.46 -4.44 2.51
CA PRO A 105 14.64 -3.96 1.81
C PRO A 105 15.32 -5.09 1.02
N VAL A 106 14.60 -5.65 0.03
CA VAL A 106 15.13 -6.63 -0.92
C VAL A 106 15.57 -5.95 -2.21
N ILE A 107 16.40 -6.62 -3.00
CA ILE A 107 17.07 -6.02 -4.18
C ILE A 107 16.07 -5.41 -5.18
N TYR A 108 14.93 -6.08 -5.43
CA TYR A 108 13.99 -5.68 -6.48
C TYR A 108 12.55 -5.45 -5.99
N HIS A 109 11.91 -6.45 -5.37
CA HIS A 109 10.52 -6.38 -4.88
C HIS A 109 10.39 -5.53 -3.59
N ASN A 110 10.81 -4.27 -3.68
CA ASN A 110 10.78 -3.28 -2.62
C ASN A 110 9.79 -2.14 -2.96
N TRP A 111 9.73 -1.12 -2.11
CA TRP A 111 8.83 0.02 -2.26
C TRP A 111 8.91 0.69 -3.64
N ARG A 112 10.10 0.83 -4.22
CA ARG A 112 10.27 1.50 -5.52
C ARG A 112 9.60 0.74 -6.65
N HIS A 113 9.66 -0.60 -6.62
CA HIS A 113 8.93 -1.44 -7.57
C HIS A 113 7.41 -1.25 -7.44
N GLY A 114 6.86 -1.36 -6.23
CA GLY A 114 5.42 -1.13 -5.99
C GLY A 114 4.96 0.27 -6.43
N PHE A 115 5.76 1.29 -6.13
CA PHE A 115 5.51 2.67 -6.55
C PHE A 115 5.53 2.84 -8.08
N ASN A 116 6.51 2.30 -8.79
CA ASN A 116 6.60 2.37 -10.25
C ASN A 116 5.42 1.67 -10.93
N VAL A 117 4.96 0.53 -10.39
CA VAL A 117 3.76 -0.16 -10.89
C VAL A 117 2.53 0.74 -10.71
N ALA A 118 2.39 1.40 -9.56
CA ALA A 118 1.29 2.33 -9.31
C ALA A 118 1.35 3.57 -10.21
N GLN A 119 2.54 4.14 -10.44
CA GLN A 119 2.72 5.27 -11.35
C GLN A 119 2.38 4.89 -12.80
N THR A 120 2.74 3.68 -13.24
CA THR A 120 2.35 3.17 -14.56
C THR A 120 0.84 3.04 -14.68
N MET A 121 0.17 2.49 -13.65
CA MET A 121 -1.28 2.39 -13.60
C MET A 121 -1.95 3.77 -13.62
N PHE A 122 -1.39 4.74 -12.90
CA PHE A 122 -1.84 6.13 -12.94
C PHE A 122 -1.71 6.71 -14.35
N ALA A 123 -0.57 6.53 -15.02
CA ALA A 123 -0.38 6.97 -16.41
C ALA A 123 -1.39 6.31 -17.36
N MET A 124 -1.66 5.01 -17.21
CA MET A 124 -2.72 4.32 -17.98
C MET A 124 -4.11 4.95 -17.78
N LEU A 125 -4.45 5.28 -16.54
CA LEU A 125 -5.73 5.91 -16.20
C LEU A 125 -5.85 7.34 -16.76
N THR A 126 -4.76 8.12 -16.76
CA THR A 126 -4.80 9.54 -17.14
C THR A 126 -4.47 9.82 -18.60
N THR A 127 -3.47 9.14 -19.17
CA THR A 127 -2.99 9.38 -20.54
C THR A 127 -3.35 8.24 -21.49
N GLY A 128 -3.50 7.02 -20.97
CA GLY A 128 -3.87 5.83 -21.73
C GLY A 128 -5.37 5.67 -22.02
N GLY A 129 -6.22 6.57 -21.51
CA GLY A 129 -7.67 6.56 -21.75
C GLY A 129 -8.44 5.48 -21.00
N MET A 130 -7.83 4.77 -20.05
CA MET A 130 -8.50 3.71 -19.30
C MET A 130 -9.54 4.24 -18.29
N ASN A 131 -9.50 5.54 -17.98
CA ASN A 131 -10.52 6.18 -17.14
C ASN A 131 -11.95 6.01 -17.69
N ILE A 132 -12.16 5.95 -19.01
CA ILE A 132 -13.50 5.90 -19.60
C ILE A 132 -14.27 4.60 -19.30
N CYS A 133 -13.56 3.51 -18.99
CA CYS A 133 -14.16 2.19 -18.75
C CYS A 133 -14.24 1.80 -17.28
N MET A 134 -13.86 2.69 -16.36
CA MET A 134 -13.79 2.39 -14.93
C MET A 134 -14.47 3.48 -14.09
N ASN A 135 -15.16 3.08 -13.04
CA ASN A 135 -15.71 3.98 -12.04
C ASN A 135 -14.66 4.37 -10.98
N ASP A 136 -14.97 5.35 -10.13
CA ASP A 136 -14.02 5.89 -9.16
C ASP A 136 -13.58 4.84 -8.10
N LEU A 137 -14.45 3.90 -7.72
CA LEU A 137 -14.10 2.84 -6.77
C LEU A 137 -13.14 1.81 -7.39
N GLU A 138 -13.33 1.46 -8.66
CA GLU A 138 -12.43 0.57 -9.40
C GLU A 138 -11.05 1.20 -9.56
N ARG A 139 -10.98 2.50 -9.88
CA ARG A 139 -9.71 3.24 -9.97
C ARG A 139 -8.98 3.31 -8.62
N LEU A 140 -9.72 3.55 -7.53
CA LEU A 140 -9.16 3.47 -6.18
C LEU A 140 -8.59 2.07 -5.91
N GLY A 141 -9.39 1.03 -6.18
CA GLY A 141 -9.00 -0.36 -5.97
C GLY A 141 -7.74 -0.73 -6.75
N LEU A 142 -7.61 -0.28 -8.00
CA LEU A 142 -6.43 -0.51 -8.81
C LEU A 142 -5.17 0.13 -8.24
N LEU A 143 -5.21 1.42 -7.86
CA LEU A 143 -4.03 2.07 -7.28
C LEU A 143 -3.64 1.44 -5.94
N VAL A 144 -4.63 1.12 -5.09
CA VAL A 144 -4.40 0.41 -3.83
C VAL A 144 -3.77 -0.96 -4.07
N ALA A 145 -4.27 -1.72 -5.05
CA ALA A 145 -3.73 -3.02 -5.41
C ALA A 145 -2.30 -2.92 -5.96
N CYS A 146 -2.02 -1.99 -6.88
CA CYS A 146 -0.69 -1.76 -7.43
C CYS A 146 0.35 -1.46 -6.33
N LEU A 147 0.03 -0.54 -5.42
CA LEU A 147 0.90 -0.19 -4.30
C LEU A 147 1.09 -1.32 -3.28
N SER A 148 0.20 -2.32 -3.24
CA SER A 148 0.19 -3.35 -2.20
C SER A 148 0.59 -4.75 -2.70
N HIS A 149 0.72 -4.96 -4.01
CA HIS A 149 0.76 -6.31 -4.61
C HIS A 149 1.93 -7.17 -4.14
N ASP A 150 3.05 -6.54 -3.74
CA ASP A 150 4.30 -7.19 -3.35
C ASP A 150 4.68 -6.90 -1.88
N LEU A 151 3.72 -6.53 -1.03
CA LEU A 151 3.96 -6.31 0.39
C LEU A 151 4.54 -7.56 1.07
N ASP A 152 5.47 -7.35 2.01
CA ASP A 152 6.22 -8.40 2.73
C ASP A 152 7.02 -9.39 1.86
N HIS A 153 7.23 -9.11 0.56
CA HIS A 153 7.94 -10.03 -0.33
C HIS A 153 9.37 -10.35 0.17
N ARG A 154 9.70 -11.64 0.29
CA ARG A 154 10.92 -12.13 0.97
C ARG A 154 12.14 -12.29 0.07
N GLY A 155 12.00 -12.01 -1.23
CA GLY A 155 13.09 -12.12 -2.21
C GLY A 155 13.28 -13.52 -2.79
N THR A 156 12.30 -14.41 -2.60
CA THR A 156 12.28 -15.79 -3.10
C THR A 156 10.98 -16.05 -3.83
N ASN A 157 10.97 -16.95 -4.81
CA ASN A 157 9.76 -17.32 -5.53
C ASN A 157 9.00 -18.50 -4.88
N ASN A 158 7.80 -18.78 -5.38
CA ASN A 158 6.95 -19.85 -4.88
C ASN A 158 7.59 -21.25 -4.97
N ALA A 159 8.41 -21.49 -5.99
CA ALA A 159 9.11 -22.76 -6.17
C ALA A 159 10.17 -23.01 -5.10
N PHE A 160 10.75 -21.95 -4.52
CA PHE A 160 11.61 -22.05 -3.35
C PHE A 160 10.79 -22.34 -2.09
N GLN A 161 9.71 -21.59 -1.84
CA GLN A 161 8.87 -21.77 -0.65
C GLN A 161 8.30 -23.19 -0.55
N ALA A 162 7.77 -23.73 -1.65
CA ALA A 162 7.24 -25.10 -1.71
C ALA A 162 8.27 -26.21 -1.43
N LYS A 163 9.57 -25.89 -1.45
CA LYS A 163 10.66 -26.84 -1.15
C LYS A 163 11.13 -26.74 0.30
N VAL A 164 10.75 -25.69 1.02
CA VAL A 164 11.23 -25.38 2.37
C VAL A 164 10.14 -25.64 3.43
N ASP A 165 8.87 -25.75 3.01
CA ASP A 165 7.77 -26.31 3.81
C ASP A 165 7.94 -27.83 4.03
#